data_AF-A0A3G2S1H0-F1
#
_entry.id   AF-A0A3G2S1H0-F1
#
_cell.length_a   1.000
_cell.length_b   1.000
_cell.length_c   1.000
_cell.angle_alpha   90.00
_cell.angle_beta   90.00
_cell.angle_gamma   90.00
#
_symmetry.space_group_name_H-M   'P 1'
#
loop_
_entity.id
_entity.type
_entity.pdbx_description
1 polymer ?
#
loop_
_entity_poly.entity_id
_entity_poly.type
_entity_poly.pdbx_seq_one_letter_code
_entity_poly.pdbx_strand_id
1 'polypeptide(L)'
;MTTRGFRAARPLAVNASKPRSFGGPLIHPGGSYIKGTVNDPAEYPAPNAAHGSYHWVFERVIAVSLIPLFAAATVKHGACGMLDASLSVALLLHSHMGFEQVLIDYVEKRKFPKAGPIAKWILRAATLTAAVGLYDDIGITELVARLWTA
;
A
#
# COMPACT_ATOMS: atom_id res chain seq x y z
N MET A 1 59.58 -18.15 49.11
CA MET A 1 58.86 -17.34 48.09
C MET A 1 58.48 -18.25 46.94
N THR A 2 57.19 -18.57 46.79
CA THR A 2 56.68 -19.53 45.80
C THR A 2 55.89 -18.75 44.76
N THR A 3 56.44 -18.61 43.55
CA THR A 3 55.80 -17.92 42.42
C THR A 3 54.75 -18.83 41.77
N ARG A 4 53.47 -18.52 41.96
CA ARG A 4 52.37 -19.16 41.21
C ARG A 4 52.30 -18.55 39.81
N GLY A 5 52.70 -19.31 38.79
CA GLY A 5 52.52 -18.92 37.39
C GLY A 5 51.05 -19.04 36.96
N PHE A 6 50.49 -17.97 36.40
CA PHE A 6 49.18 -17.99 35.76
C PHE A 6 49.24 -18.81 34.47
N ARG A 7 48.52 -19.94 34.42
CA ARG A 7 48.30 -20.68 33.16
C ARG A 7 47.14 -20.02 32.42
N ALA A 8 47.42 -19.34 31.32
CA ALA A 8 46.39 -18.90 30.39
C ALA A 8 45.75 -20.13 29.75
N ALA A 9 44.44 -20.33 29.97
CA ALA A 9 43.69 -21.38 29.31
C ALA A 9 43.70 -21.13 27.79
N ARG A 10 43.98 -22.19 27.03
CA ARG A 10 43.99 -22.16 25.57
C ARG A 10 42.55 -21.89 25.10
N PRO A 11 42.28 -20.89 24.23
CA PRO A 11 40.92 -20.64 23.77
C PRO A 11 40.40 -21.89 23.06
N LEU A 12 39.25 -22.37 23.53
CA LEU A 12 38.53 -23.48 22.92
C LEU A 12 38.18 -23.04 21.49
N ALA A 13 38.63 -23.80 20.49
CA ALA A 13 38.26 -23.56 19.11
C ALA A 13 36.76 -23.84 18.96
N VAL A 14 35.95 -22.79 19.07
CA VAL A 14 34.53 -22.84 18.73
C VAL A 14 34.47 -22.88 17.21
N ASN A 15 34.14 -24.04 16.65
CA ASN A 15 33.82 -24.15 15.24
C ASN A 15 32.67 -23.16 14.95
N ALA A 16 32.88 -22.25 14.01
CA ALA A 16 31.83 -21.38 13.53
C ALA A 16 30.67 -22.26 13.03
N SER A 17 29.56 -22.24 13.73
CA SER A 17 28.36 -22.93 13.28
C SER A 17 27.96 -22.30 11.95
N LYS A 18 27.79 -23.14 10.91
CA LYS A 18 27.18 -22.66 9.67
C LYS A 18 25.81 -22.09 10.05
N PRO A 19 25.51 -20.82 9.73
CA PRO A 19 24.21 -20.27 10.07
C PRO A 19 23.16 -21.13 9.40
N ARG A 20 22.27 -21.71 10.20
CA ARG A 20 21.12 -22.45 9.67
C ARG A 20 20.26 -21.42 8.95
N SER A 21 20.25 -21.48 7.61
CA SER A 21 19.21 -20.83 6.81
C SER A 21 17.87 -21.25 7.38
N PHE A 22 17.14 -20.31 7.95
CA PHE A 22 15.78 -20.54 8.42
C PHE A 22 14.90 -20.60 7.16
N GLY A 23 14.90 -21.76 6.50
CA GLY A 23 14.38 -21.91 5.14
C GLY A 23 14.04 -23.34 4.72
N GLY A 24 14.10 -24.30 5.65
CA GLY A 24 13.50 -25.62 5.42
C GLY A 24 11.99 -25.53 5.20
N PRO A 25 11.35 -26.56 4.61
CA PRO A 25 9.95 -26.52 4.21
C PRO A 25 9.01 -26.63 5.41
N LEU A 26 8.99 -25.69 6.35
CA LEU A 26 8.07 -25.72 7.49
C LEU A 26 7.67 -24.29 7.89
N ILE A 27 6.36 -24.01 7.76
CA ILE A 27 5.48 -23.11 8.55
C ILE A 27 4.41 -22.42 7.65
N HIS A 28 4.69 -22.09 6.38
CA HIS A 28 3.69 -21.50 5.46
C HIS A 28 3.71 -22.17 4.07
N PRO A 29 2.56 -22.37 3.39
CA PRO A 29 2.54 -22.78 1.99
C PRO A 29 3.30 -21.75 1.13
N GLY A 30 4.51 -22.07 0.70
CA GLY A 30 5.41 -21.17 -0.04
C GLY A 30 6.85 -21.07 0.48
N GLY A 31 7.17 -21.67 1.64
CA GLY A 31 8.52 -21.67 2.21
C GLY A 31 8.80 -20.48 3.15
N SER A 32 10.07 -20.27 3.50
CA SER A 32 10.47 -19.16 4.38
C SER A 32 10.48 -17.81 3.66
N TYR A 33 10.01 -16.77 4.36
CA TYR A 33 10.09 -15.39 3.92
C TYR A 33 11.45 -14.72 4.22
N ILE A 34 12.28 -15.35 5.04
CA ILE A 34 13.60 -14.83 5.42
C ILE A 34 14.57 -15.19 4.30
N LYS A 35 15.13 -14.16 3.65
CA LYS A 35 16.25 -14.33 2.72
C LYS A 35 17.53 -14.40 3.55
N GLY A 36 18.22 -15.54 3.52
CA GLY A 36 19.49 -15.72 4.25
C GLY A 36 19.31 -16.18 5.70
N THR A 37 20.07 -15.57 6.60
CA THR A 37 20.13 -15.89 8.03
C THR A 37 19.42 -14.83 8.86
N VAL A 38 19.02 -15.15 10.10
CA VAL A 38 18.36 -14.20 11.02
C VAL A 38 19.25 -13.01 11.38
N ASN A 39 20.58 -13.16 11.23
CA ASN A 39 21.55 -12.12 11.53
C ASN A 39 21.92 -11.28 10.31
N ASP A 40 21.41 -11.61 9.12
CA ASP A 40 21.70 -10.85 7.91
C ASP A 40 20.88 -9.55 7.92
N PRO A 41 21.48 -8.39 7.58
CA PRO A 41 20.75 -7.14 7.54
C PRO A 41 19.63 -7.21 6.50
N ALA A 42 18.46 -6.68 6.83
CA ALA A 42 17.37 -6.57 5.88
C ALA A 42 17.80 -5.67 4.72
N GLU A 43 17.63 -6.16 3.49
CA GLU A 43 17.85 -5.37 2.29
C GLU A 43 16.71 -4.37 2.14
N TYR A 44 17.02 -3.08 2.29
CA TYR A 44 16.07 -2.00 2.06
C TYR A 44 16.31 -1.38 0.69
N PRO A 45 15.26 -1.12 -0.10
CA PRO A 45 15.39 -0.34 -1.31
C PRO A 45 15.86 1.08 -0.97
N ALA A 46 16.57 1.72 -1.90
CA ALA A 46 16.99 3.10 -1.74
C ALA A 46 15.77 4.01 -1.49
N PRO A 47 15.84 4.95 -0.54
CA PRO A 47 14.71 5.81 -0.20
C PRO A 47 14.29 6.65 -1.42
N ASN A 48 12.98 6.67 -1.69
CA ASN A 48 12.39 7.46 -2.76
C ASN A 48 11.18 8.23 -2.21
N ALA A 49 11.30 9.56 -2.16
CA ALA A 49 10.25 10.45 -1.64
C ALA A 49 8.92 10.32 -2.41
N ALA A 50 8.97 10.02 -3.70
CA ALA A 50 7.78 9.83 -4.52
C ALA A 50 6.96 8.59 -4.10
N HIS A 51 7.62 7.54 -3.58
CA HIS A 51 6.94 6.34 -3.07
C HIS A 51 6.55 6.45 -1.58
N GLY A 52 6.96 7.52 -0.91
CA GLY A 52 6.70 7.72 0.51
C GLY A 52 6.00 9.04 0.78
N SER A 53 6.78 10.05 1.17
CA SER A 53 6.26 11.32 1.68
C SER A 53 5.36 12.07 0.68
N TYR A 54 5.72 12.13 -0.60
CA TYR A 54 4.92 12.87 -1.59
C TYR A 54 3.58 12.18 -1.85
N HIS A 55 3.58 10.86 -1.98
CA HIS A 55 2.36 10.07 -2.11
C HIS A 55 1.44 10.27 -0.89
N TRP A 56 2.01 10.21 0.32
CA TRP A 56 1.25 10.44 1.55
C TRP A 56 0.64 11.85 1.60
N VAL A 57 1.41 12.90 1.31
CA VAL A 57 0.89 14.28 1.29
C VAL A 57 -0.21 14.43 0.25
N PHE A 58 -0.02 13.88 -0.94
CA PHE A 58 -1.01 13.91 -2.02
C PHE A 58 -2.33 13.26 -1.60
N GLU A 59 -2.29 12.06 -1.00
CA GLU A 59 -3.48 11.41 -0.46
C GLU A 59 -4.21 12.27 0.56
N ARG A 60 -3.46 12.91 1.47
CA ARG A 60 -4.07 13.78 2.51
C ARG A 60 -4.70 15.02 1.91
N VAL A 61 -4.06 15.65 0.93
CA VAL A 61 -4.62 16.83 0.23
C VAL A 61 -5.94 16.47 -0.45
N ILE A 62 -5.98 15.35 -1.19
CA ILE A 62 -7.21 14.88 -1.84
C ILE A 62 -8.29 14.57 -0.80
N ALA A 63 -7.97 13.85 0.28
CA ALA A 63 -8.91 13.52 1.34
C ALA A 63 -9.50 14.76 2.04
N VAL A 64 -8.66 15.76 2.36
CA VAL A 64 -9.12 17.00 2.98
C VAL A 64 -9.97 17.82 1.99
N SER A 65 -9.61 17.83 0.71
CA SER A 65 -10.38 18.55 -0.33
C SER A 65 -11.80 18.01 -0.51
N LEU A 66 -12.03 16.72 -0.27
CA LEU A 66 -13.36 16.11 -0.36
C LEU A 66 -14.34 16.67 0.66
N ILE A 67 -13.90 17.08 1.85
CA ILE A 67 -14.78 17.59 2.91
C ILE A 67 -15.59 18.81 2.45
N PRO A 68 -14.98 19.92 2.01
CA PRO A 68 -15.72 21.08 1.51
C PRO A 68 -16.44 20.80 0.19
N LEU A 69 -15.91 19.93 -0.68
CA LEU A 69 -16.59 19.56 -1.94
C LEU A 69 -17.91 18.82 -1.68
N PHE A 70 -17.93 17.88 -0.74
CA PHE A 70 -19.16 17.21 -0.31
C PHE A 70 -20.14 18.17 0.36
N ALA A 71 -19.65 19.07 1.23
CA ALA A 71 -20.49 20.09 1.84
C ALA A 71 -21.14 21.00 0.77
N ALA A 72 -20.37 21.44 -0.21
CA ALA A 72 -20.89 22.26 -1.31
C ALA A 72 -21.90 21.48 -2.16
N ALA A 73 -21.64 20.20 -2.44
CA ALA A 73 -22.52 19.34 -3.23
C ALA A 73 -23.88 19.05 -2.58
N THR A 74 -23.96 19.05 -1.25
CA THR A 74 -25.21 18.80 -0.53
C THR A 74 -26.07 20.05 -0.35
N VAL A 75 -25.46 21.23 -0.31
CA VAL A 75 -26.18 22.51 -0.15
C VAL A 75 -26.56 23.13 -1.50
N LYS A 76 -25.75 22.89 -2.53
CA LYS A 76 -26.04 23.41 -3.87
C LYS A 76 -27.14 22.57 -4.53
N HIS A 77 -28.26 23.22 -4.84
CA HIS A 77 -29.34 22.62 -5.60
C HIS A 77 -29.16 22.89 -7.10
N GLY A 78 -29.30 21.85 -7.92
CA GLY A 78 -29.17 21.90 -9.37
C GLY A 78 -27.75 21.62 -9.89
N ALA A 79 -27.67 21.16 -11.15
CA ALA A 79 -26.43 20.71 -11.78
C ALA A 79 -25.36 21.81 -11.85
N CYS A 80 -24.12 21.46 -11.46
CA CYS A 80 -22.99 22.35 -11.60
C CYS A 80 -21.77 21.59 -12.10
N GLY A 81 -21.54 21.65 -13.41
CA GLY A 81 -20.47 20.89 -14.07
C GLY A 81 -19.10 21.04 -13.42
N MET A 82 -18.71 22.23 -12.93
CA MET A 82 -17.43 22.41 -12.23
C MET A 82 -17.39 21.69 -10.87
N LEU A 83 -18.46 21.81 -10.07
CA LEU A 83 -18.54 21.15 -8.78
C LEU A 83 -18.59 19.62 -8.97
N ASP A 84 -19.44 19.15 -9.88
CA ASP A 84 -19.59 17.75 -10.23
C ASP A 84 -18.27 17.17 -10.76
N ALA A 85 -17.57 17.86 -11.66
CA ALA A 85 -16.27 17.39 -12.17
C ALA A 85 -15.22 17.35 -11.06
N SER A 86 -15.13 18.39 -10.21
CA SER A 86 -14.16 18.44 -9.12
C SER A 86 -14.41 17.34 -8.08
N LEU A 87 -15.66 17.13 -7.69
CA LEU A 87 -16.07 16.10 -6.76
C LEU A 87 -15.84 14.70 -7.35
N SER A 88 -16.18 14.50 -8.62
CA SER A 88 -15.95 13.24 -9.34
C SER A 88 -14.48 12.87 -9.38
N VAL A 89 -13.60 13.80 -9.79
CA VAL A 89 -12.16 13.55 -9.89
C VAL A 89 -11.57 13.31 -8.51
N ALA A 90 -11.90 14.15 -7.51
CA ALA A 90 -11.40 13.98 -6.15
C ALA A 90 -11.82 12.64 -5.55
N LEU A 91 -13.09 12.25 -5.73
CA LEU A 91 -13.64 11.00 -5.21
C LEU A 91 -13.01 9.78 -5.90
N LEU A 92 -12.86 9.84 -7.23
CA LEU A 92 -12.26 8.78 -8.02
C LEU A 92 -10.79 8.56 -7.63
N LEU A 93 -10.00 9.64 -7.52
CA LEU A 93 -8.60 9.57 -7.11
C LEU A 93 -8.46 9.06 -5.67
N HIS A 94 -9.25 9.58 -4.73
CA HIS A 94 -9.24 9.12 -3.35
C HIS A 94 -9.53 7.62 -3.24
N SER A 95 -10.56 7.16 -3.96
CA SER A 95 -10.96 5.75 -3.99
C SER A 95 -9.88 4.86 -4.63
N HIS A 96 -9.28 5.29 -5.74
CA HIS A 96 -8.21 4.54 -6.39
C HIS A 96 -7.02 4.34 -5.46
N MET A 97 -6.54 5.41 -4.82
CA MET A 97 -5.41 5.33 -3.88
C MET A 97 -5.77 4.47 -2.66
N GLY A 98 -6.96 4.66 -2.08
CA GLY A 98 -7.43 3.86 -0.95
C GLY A 98 -7.48 2.37 -1.25
N PHE A 99 -8.02 1.98 -2.41
CA PHE A 99 -8.03 0.58 -2.84
C PHE A 99 -6.64 0.06 -3.19
N GLU A 100 -5.76 0.90 -3.72
CA GLU A 100 -4.37 0.50 -3.97
C GLU A 100 -3.65 0.15 -2.64
N GLN A 101 -3.88 0.90 -1.56
CA GLN A 101 -3.34 0.57 -0.23
C GLN A 101 -3.87 -0.78 0.27
N VAL A 102 -5.18 -1.03 0.14
CA VAL A 102 -5.79 -2.33 0.49
C VAL A 102 -5.12 -3.48 -0.27
N LEU A 103 -4.84 -3.31 -1.56
CA LEU A 103 -4.17 -4.33 -2.37
C LEU A 103 -2.70 -4.52 -1.97
N ILE A 104 -1.99 -3.45 -1.60
CA ILE A 104 -0.60 -3.52 -1.16
C ILE A 104 -0.50 -4.27 0.18
N ASP A 105 -1.41 -4.01 1.12
CA ASP A 105 -1.39 -4.59 2.46
C ASP A 105 -1.87 -6.04 2.50
N TYR A 106 -2.92 -6.37 1.74
CA TYR A 106 -3.60 -7.67 1.87
C TYR A 106 -3.40 -8.60 0.67
N VAL A 107 -3.09 -8.08 -0.52
CA VAL A 107 -2.96 -8.86 -1.76
C VAL A 107 -1.57 -8.68 -2.37
N GLU A 108 -0.54 -8.78 -1.52
CA GLU A 108 0.84 -8.59 -1.93
C GLU A 108 1.30 -9.67 -2.94
N LYS A 109 2.14 -9.27 -3.89
CA LYS A 109 2.72 -10.18 -4.93
C LYS A 109 3.52 -11.34 -4.32
N ARG A 110 4.14 -11.11 -3.16
CA ARG A 110 4.97 -12.13 -2.47
C ARG A 110 4.13 -13.32 -2.01
N LYS A 111 2.92 -13.07 -1.49
CA LYS A 111 1.97 -14.10 -1.05
C LYS A 111 1.08 -14.57 -2.20
N PHE A 112 0.72 -13.67 -3.11
CA PHE A 112 -0.18 -13.90 -4.22
C PHE A 112 0.46 -13.51 -5.56
N PRO A 113 1.36 -14.34 -6.11
CA PRO A 113 2.17 -13.99 -7.29
C PRO A 113 1.35 -13.78 -8.57
N LYS A 114 0.17 -14.42 -8.67
CA LYS A 114 -0.77 -14.25 -9.79
C LYS A 114 -1.87 -13.26 -9.46
N ALA A 115 -2.57 -13.45 -8.34
CA ALA A 115 -3.74 -12.65 -8.00
C ALA A 115 -3.38 -11.18 -7.65
N GLY A 116 -2.24 -10.91 -7.03
CA GLY A 116 -1.81 -9.54 -6.71
C GLY A 116 -1.66 -8.66 -7.95
N PRO A 117 -0.85 -9.05 -8.96
CA PRO A 117 -0.74 -8.30 -10.21
C PRO A 117 -2.08 -8.15 -10.96
N ILE A 118 -2.89 -9.22 -11.00
CA ILE A 118 -4.21 -9.18 -11.65
C ILE A 118 -5.13 -8.16 -10.97
N ALA A 119 -5.22 -8.20 -9.64
CA ALA A 119 -6.05 -7.27 -8.86
C ALA A 119 -5.66 -5.81 -9.09
N LYS A 120 -4.36 -5.51 -9.17
CA LYS A 120 -3.88 -4.15 -9.50
C LYS A 120 -4.33 -3.69 -10.88
N TRP A 121 -4.32 -4.58 -11.88
CA TRP A 121 -4.79 -4.26 -13.22
C TRP A 121 -6.32 -4.11 -13.29
N ILE A 122 -7.06 -4.95 -12.57
CA ILE A 122 -8.52 -4.80 -12.42
C ILE A 122 -8.85 -3.44 -11.82
N LEU A 123 -8.15 -3.03 -10.75
CA LEU A 123 -8.36 -1.72 -10.13
C LEU A 123 -8.12 -0.58 -11.13
N ARG A 124 -7.02 -0.63 -11.90
CA ARG A 124 -6.74 0.36 -12.94
C ARG A 124 -7.81 0.40 -14.03
N ALA A 125 -8.25 -0.76 -14.50
CA ALA A 125 -9.32 -0.87 -15.49
C ALA A 125 -10.64 -0.29 -14.94
N ALA A 126 -11.02 -0.65 -13.71
CA ALA A 126 -12.21 -0.13 -13.04
C ALA A 126 -12.15 1.39 -12.89
N THR A 127 -11.00 1.96 -12.52
CA THR A 127 -10.81 3.41 -12.42
C THR A 127 -10.95 4.11 -13.78
N LEU A 128 -10.40 3.54 -14.85
CA LEU A 128 -10.57 4.10 -16.20
C LEU A 128 -12.02 4.01 -16.66
N THR A 129 -12.68 2.88 -16.45
CA THR A 129 -14.11 2.72 -16.77
C THR A 129 -14.96 3.71 -15.99
N ALA A 130 -14.70 3.89 -14.69
CA ALA A 130 -15.39 4.88 -13.87
C ALA A 130 -15.12 6.32 -14.35
N ALA A 131 -13.88 6.64 -14.76
CA ALA A 131 -13.55 7.95 -15.31
C ALA A 131 -14.33 8.26 -16.59
N VAL A 132 -14.46 7.28 -17.48
CA VAL A 132 -15.27 7.41 -18.72
C VAL A 132 -16.75 7.59 -18.38
N GLY A 133 -17.28 6.80 -17.45
CA GLY A 133 -18.66 6.94 -16.99
C GLY A 133 -18.95 8.32 -16.40
N LEU A 134 -18.05 8.83 -15.55
CA LEU A 134 -18.19 10.16 -14.94
C LEU A 134 -18.06 11.32 -15.94
N TYR A 135 -17.43 11.10 -17.10
CA TYR A 135 -17.30 12.11 -18.14
C TYR A 135 -18.57 12.29 -18.99
N ASP A 136 -19.29 11.20 -19.25
CA ASP A 136 -20.44 11.18 -20.17
C ASP A 136 -21.81 11.36 -19.46
N ASP A 137 -21.79 11.61 -18.15
CA ASP A 137 -22.99 11.63 -17.31
C ASP A 137 -23.53 13.06 -17.04
N ILE A 138 -24.76 13.14 -16.55
CA ILE A 138 -25.47 14.38 -16.15
C ILE A 138 -24.85 15.10 -14.94
N GLY A 139 -23.84 14.51 -14.31
CA GLY A 139 -23.20 14.99 -13.09
C GLY A 139 -23.59 14.15 -11.87
N ILE A 140 -22.64 13.92 -10.96
CA ILE A 140 -22.83 12.95 -9.87
C ILE A 140 -23.84 13.43 -8.82
N THR A 141 -23.93 14.74 -8.59
CA THR A 141 -24.88 15.30 -7.63
C THR A 141 -26.32 15.11 -8.10
N GLU A 142 -26.57 15.38 -9.38
CA GLU A 142 -27.86 15.15 -10.02
C GLU A 142 -28.20 13.65 -10.11
N LEU A 143 -27.22 12.79 -10.44
CA LEU A 143 -27.41 11.34 -10.44
C LEU A 143 -27.83 10.83 -9.06
N VAL A 144 -27.13 11.27 -8.00
CA VAL A 144 -27.44 10.88 -6.63
C VAL A 144 -28.82 11.41 -6.22
N ALA A 145 -29.16 12.66 -6.57
CA ALA A 145 -30.47 13.23 -6.27
C ALA A 145 -31.62 12.42 -6.90
N ARG A 146 -31.49 12.05 -8.18
CA ARG A 146 -32.47 11.20 -8.88
C ARG A 146 -32.58 9.81 -8.26
N LEU A 147 -31.43 9.19 -7.98
CA LEU A 147 -31.35 7.86 -7.38
C LEU A 147 -31.98 7.83 -5.98
N TRP A 148 -31.86 8.91 -5.21
CA TRP A 148 -32.40 9.00 -3.86
C TRP A 148 -33.94 9.03 -3.83
N THR A 149 -34.56 9.55 -4.88
CA THR A 149 -36.03 9.63 -5.02
C THR A 149 -36.60 8.53 -5.92
N ALA A 150 -35.76 7.63 -6.43
CA ALA A 150 -36.14 6.55 -7.34
C ALA A 150 -36.85 5.39 -6.64
#